data_AF-A0A660UXC3-F1
#
_entry.id   AF-A0A660UXC3-F1
#
_cell.length_a   1.000
_cell.length_b   1.000
_cell.length_c   1.000
_cell.angle_alpha   90.00
_cell.angle_beta   90.00
_cell.angle_gamma   90.00
#
_symmetry.space_group_name_H-M   'P 1'
#
loop_
_entity.id
_entity.type
_entity.pdbx_description
1 polymer ?
#
loop_
_entity_poly.entity_id
_entity_poly.type
_entity_poly.pdbx_seq_one_letter_code
_entity_poly.pdbx_strand_id
1 'polypeptide(L)' 'MTQQTIRHKVITRRDTLGWSNYRLAKEAGIASQLVYRWLESGHADHREHITTETLQPILGALGLKIKP' A
#
# COMPACT_ATOMS: atom_id res chain seq x y z
N MET A 1 5.15 -6.40 -12.85
CA MET A 1 5.14 -6.73 -11.40
C MET A 1 3.69 -7.00 -11.00
N THR A 2 3.38 -8.07 -10.27
CA THR A 2 1.98 -8.36 -9.89
C THR A 2 1.54 -7.50 -8.70
N GLN A 3 0.23 -7.27 -8.53
CA GLN A 3 -0.34 -6.54 -7.38
C GLN A 3 0.09 -7.15 -6.03
N GLN A 4 0.24 -8.47 -5.97
CA GLN A 4 0.73 -9.18 -4.78
C GLN A 4 2.18 -8.81 -4.45
N THR A 5 3.07 -8.69 -5.45
CA THR A 5 4.45 -8.25 -5.25
C THR A 5 4.52 -6.79 -4.79
N ILE A 6 3.66 -5.91 -5.32
CA ILE A 6 3.60 -4.50 -4.92
C ILE A 6 3.14 -4.39 -3.47
N ARG A 7 2.06 -5.09 -3.10
CA ARG A 7 1.56 -5.14 -1.73
C ARG A 7 2.63 -5.62 -0.76
N HIS A 8 3.34 -6.70 -1.09
CA HIS A 8 4.42 -7.21 -0.24
C HIS A 8 5.53 -6.16 -0.04
N LYS A 9 5.95 -5.46 -1.10
CA LYS A 9 6.94 -4.37 -1.00
C LYS A 9 6.46 -3.22 -0.11
N VAL A 10 5.19 -2.83 -0.23
CA VAL A 10 4.60 -1.80 0.62
C VAL A 10 4.61 -2.22 2.09
N ILE A 11 4.16 -3.44 2.39
CA ILE A 11 4.16 -3.99 3.76
C ILE A 11 5.57 -4.00 4.34
N THR A 12 6.53 -4.61 3.63
CA THR A 12 7.91 -4.69 4.09
C THR A 12 8.54 -3.31 4.31
N ARG A 13 8.31 -2.36 3.40
CA ARG A 13 8.86 -1.01 3.53
C ARG A 13 8.21 -0.23 4.68
N ARG A 14 6.88 -0.33 4.83
CA ARG A 14 6.13 0.24 5.97
C ARG A 14 6.69 -0.29 7.30
N ASP A 15 6.90 -1.59 7.39
CA ASP A 15 7.40 -2.25 8.60
C ASP A 15 8.86 -1.86 8.91
N THR A 16 9.70 -1.75 7.87
CA THR A 16 11.09 -1.24 8.01
C THR A 16 11.12 0.19 8.56
N LEU A 17 10.13 1.01 8.21
CA LEU A 17 10.00 2.38 8.72
C LEU A 17 9.31 2.44 10.10
N GLY A 18 8.82 1.32 10.63
CA GLY A 18 8.05 1.26 11.87
C GLY A 18 6.70 1.99 11.77
N TRP A 19 6.10 2.03 10.59
CA TRP A 19 4.85 2.76 10.35
C TRP A 19 3.62 1.86 10.55
N SER A 20 2.57 2.41 11.15
CA SER A 20 1.26 1.77 11.15
C SER A 20 0.54 2.03 9.82
N ASN A 21 -0.51 1.25 9.52
CA ASN A 21 -1.40 1.50 8.38
C ASN A 21 -1.99 2.91 8.41
N TYR A 22 -2.33 3.39 9.62
CA TYR A 22 -2.82 4.75 9.83
C TYR A 22 -1.78 5.80 9.45
N ARG A 23 -0.52 5.64 9.89
CA ARG A 23 0.56 6.55 9.53
C ARG A 23 0.82 6.55 8.04
N LEU A 24 0.89 5.37 7.41
CA LEU A 24 1.06 5.25 5.96
C LEU A 24 -0.05 6.00 5.20
N ALA A 25 -1.30 5.83 5.60
CA ALA A 25 -2.42 6.54 5.00
C ALA A 25 -2.31 8.06 5.15
N LYS A 26 -1.90 8.53 6.33
CA LYS A 26 -1.67 9.94 6.62
C LYS A 26 -0.57 10.53 5.73
N GLU A 27 0.58 9.86 5.62
CA GLU A 27 1.70 10.31 4.78
C GLU A 27 1.36 10.26 3.28
N ALA A 28 0.55 9.28 2.87
CA ALA A 28 0.06 9.16 1.50
C ALA A 28 -1.12 10.10 1.19
N GLY A 29 -1.67 10.81 2.18
CA GLY A 29 -2.82 11.71 1.98
C GLY A 29 -4.11 10.99 1.54
N ILE A 30 -4.28 9.73 1.92
CA ILE A 30 -5.44 8.90 1.53
C ILE A 30 -6.20 8.38 2.75
N ALA A 31 -7.43 7.93 2.54
CA ALA A 31 -8.25 7.38 3.61
C ALA A 31 -7.62 6.11 4.21
N SER A 32 -7.50 6.07 5.55
CA SER A 32 -6.93 4.92 6.27
C SER A 32 -7.68 3.62 6.02
N GLN A 33 -8.98 3.68 5.78
CA GLN A 33 -9.80 2.52 5.44
C GLN A 33 -9.36 1.87 4.11
N LEU A 34 -8.90 2.65 3.13
CA LEU A 34 -8.42 2.12 1.84
C LEU A 34 -7.11 1.36 2.02
N VAL A 35 -6.17 1.94 2.77
CA VAL A 35 -4.89 1.28 3.11
C VAL A 35 -5.15 0.01 3.91
N TYR A 36 -6.04 0.07 4.90
CA TYR A 36 -6.41 -1.06 5.73
C TYR A 36 -7.02 -2.19 4.89
N ARG A 37 -8.06 -1.89 4.08
CA ARG A 37 -8.68 -2.89 3.21
C ARG A 37 -7.67 -3.53 2.27
N TRP A 38 -6.85 -2.74 1.59
CA TRP A 38 -5.90 -3.29 0.63
C TRP A 38 -4.76 -4.11 1.29
N LEU A 39 -4.24 -3.64 2.44
CA LEU A 39 -3.13 -4.31 3.13
C LEU A 39 -3.57 -5.49 4.01
N GLU A 40 -4.80 -5.52 4.50
CA GLU A 40 -5.33 -6.55 5.42
C GLU A 40 -6.28 -7.55 4.74
N SER A 41 -6.83 -7.26 3.55
CA SER A 41 -7.69 -8.17 2.76
C SER A 41 -6.92 -9.37 2.16
N GLY A 42 -5.96 -9.92 2.90
CA GLY A 42 -5.07 -11.02 2.48
C GLY A 42 -5.60 -12.43 2.70
N HIS A 43 -6.88 -12.63 3.02
CA HIS A 43 -7.37 -13.94 3.43
C HIS A 43 -8.42 -14.60 2.53
N ALA A 44 -9.07 -13.90 1.61
CA ALA A 44 -10.02 -14.53 0.70
C ALA A 44 -10.09 -13.78 -0.62
N ASP A 45 -9.61 -14.41 -1.70
CA ASP A 45 -9.96 -14.31 -3.13
C ASP A 45 -10.40 -12.97 -3.79
N HIS A 46 -10.34 -11.84 -3.11
CA HIS A 46 -10.78 -10.57 -3.64
C HIS A 46 -9.61 -9.87 -4.31
N ARG A 47 -9.66 -9.90 -5.64
CA ARG A 47 -8.96 -8.99 -6.54
C ARG A 47 -9.45 -7.54 -6.34
N GLU A 48 -9.42 -7.02 -5.12
CA GLU A 48 -9.53 -5.58 -4.89
C GLU A 48 -8.24 -4.95 -5.41
N HIS A 49 -8.25 -4.69 -6.71
CA HIS A 49 -7.20 -3.95 -7.38
C HIS A 49 -7.25 -2.52 -6.85
N ILE A 50 -6.25 -2.13 -6.07
CA ILE A 50 -6.04 -0.71 -5.78
C ILE A 50 -5.74 0.00 -7.10
N THR A 51 -6.43 1.11 -7.36
CA THR A 51 -6.21 1.90 -8.57
C THR A 51 -4.82 2.52 -8.54
N THR A 52 -4.24 2.77 -9.72
CA THR A 52 -2.94 3.44 -9.83
C THR A 52 -2.95 4.80 -9.12
N GLU A 53 -4.07 5.52 -9.16
CA GLU A 53 -4.25 6.82 -8.49
C GLU A 53 -4.13 6.73 -6.97
N THR A 54 -4.58 5.62 -6.36
CA THR A 54 -4.45 5.42 -4.91
C THR A 54 -3.09 4.80 -4.54
N LEU A 55 -2.51 4.01 -5.46
CA LEU A 55 -1.24 3.34 -5.25
C LEU A 55 -0.04 4.30 -5.33
N GLN A 56 -0.05 5.26 -6.26
CA GLN A 56 1.06 6.22 -6.45
C GLN A 56 1.37 7.02 -5.17
N PRO A 57 0.38 7.59 -4.45
CA PRO A 57 0.62 8.25 -3.17
C PRO A 57 1.22 7.33 -2.10
N ILE A 58 0.77 6.07 -2.01
CA ILE A 58 1.30 5.08 -1.06
C ILE A 58 2.78 4.80 -1.34
N LEU A 59 3.12 4.60 -2.61
CA LEU A 59 4.49 4.35 -3.03
C LEU A 59 5.37 5.57 -2.78
N GLY A 60 4.86 6.77 -3.10
CA GLY A 60 5.53 8.04 -2.84
C GLY A 60 5.84 8.24 -1.36
N ALA A 61 4.87 8.01 -0.48
CA ALA A 61 5.04 8.09 0.98
C ALA A 61 6.13 7.14 1.50
N LEU A 62 6.29 5.97 0.86
CA LEU A 62 7.30 4.98 1.24
C LEU A 62 8.65 5.17 0.52
N GLY A 63 8.76 6.16 -0.38
CA GLY A 63 9.92 6.39 -1.23
C GLY A 63 10.15 5.26 -2.25
N LEU A 64 9.12 4.47 -2.55
CA LEU A 64 9.19 3.38 -3.53
C LEU A 64 8.99 3.94 -4.93
N LYS A 65 9.93 3.68 -5.82
CA LYS A 65 9.80 3.96 -7.26
C LYS A 65 9.43 2.67 -7.99
N ILE A 66 8.27 2.63 -8.62
CA ILE A 66 7.97 1.57 -9.59
C ILE A 66 8.51 2.07 -10.93
N LYS A 67 9.57 1.42 -11.44
CA LYS A 67 10.02 1.62 -12.82
C LYS A 67 8.97 0.95 -13.73
N PRO A 68 8.52 1.62 -14.82
CA PRO A 68 7.61 1.02 -15.79
C PRO A 68 8.15 -0.29 -16.34
#